data_AF-A0A3M1DZZ8-F1
#
_entry.id   AF-A0A3M1DZZ8-F1
#
_cell.length_a   1.000
_cell.length_b   1.000
_cell.length_c   1.000
_cell.angle_alpha   90.00
_cell.angle_beta   90.00
_cell.angle_gamma   90.00
#
_symmetry.space_group_name_H-M   'P 1'
#
loop_
_entity.id
_entity.type
_entity.pdbx_description
1 polymer ?
#
loop_
_entity_poly.entity_id
_entity_poly.type
_entity_poly.pdbx_seq_one_letter_code
_entity_poly.pdbx_strand_id
1 'polypeptide(L)' 'MDDARARSFAEGLGLRVVGTIGILLLAKRRRLIPAVQPLLDAAWACGFYLDAELYSVALQLAGEKK' A
#
# COMPACT_ATOMS: atom_id res chain seq x y z
N MET A 1 -0.53 0.95 -19.62
CA MET A 1 -1.51 0.30 -18.72
C MET A 1 -0.76 0.05 -17.42
N ASP A 2 -0.99 0.65 -16.25
CA ASP A 2 -2.05 1.53 -15.76
C ASP A 2 -1.54 2.30 -14.49
N ASP A 3 -0.24 2.60 -14.39
CA ASP A 3 0.36 3.30 -13.23
C ASP A 3 -0.29 4.65 -12.93
N ALA A 4 -0.80 5.35 -13.96
CA ALA A 4 -1.46 6.63 -13.81
C ALA A 4 -2.74 6.56 -12.94
N ARG A 5 -3.49 5.45 -12.99
CA ARG A 5 -4.70 5.30 -12.16
C ARG A 5 -4.35 4.99 -10.71
N ALA A 6 -3.31 4.19 -10.48
CA ALA A 6 -2.78 3.98 -9.14
C ALA A 6 -2.28 5.31 -8.54
N ARG A 7 -1.65 6.16 -9.38
CA ARG A 7 -1.16 7.49 -9.01
C ARG A 7 -2.27 8.46 -8.66
N SER A 8 -3.26 8.65 -9.53
CA SER A 8 -4.38 9.54 -9.22
C SER A 8 -5.20 9.08 -8.02
N PHE A 9 -5.33 7.77 -7.78
CA PHE A 9 -6.03 7.26 -6.61
C PHE A 9 -5.27 7.53 -5.31
N ALA A 10 -3.95 7.35 -5.32
CA ALA A 10 -3.09 7.61 -4.17
C ALA A 10 -2.88 9.12 -3.91
N GLU A 11 -2.80 9.94 -4.95
CA GLU A 11 -2.77 11.40 -4.86
C GLU A 11 -4.07 11.96 -4.25
N GLY A 12 -5.23 11.38 -4.61
CA GLY A 12 -6.52 11.72 -3.98
C GLY A 12 -6.63 11.32 -2.51
N LEU A 13 -5.72 10.48 -2.01
CA LEU A 13 -5.62 10.06 -0.61
C LEU A 13 -4.47 10.76 0.15
N GLY A 14 -3.76 11.71 -0.48
CA GLY A 14 -2.63 12.42 0.13
C GLY A 14 -1.34 11.60 0.23
N LEU A 15 -1.29 10.44 -0.41
CA LEU A 15 -0.19 9.48 -0.30
C LEU A 15 0.73 9.60 -1.50
N ARG A 16 1.87 10.25 -1.27
CA ARG A 16 2.94 10.41 -2.25
C ARG A 16 3.60 9.07 -2.67
N VAL A 17 3.20 7.94 -2.07
CA VAL A 17 3.85 6.63 -2.24
C VAL A 17 3.00 5.67 -3.06
N VAL A 18 3.12 5.84 -4.36
CA VAL A 18 2.18 5.23 -5.32
C VAL A 18 2.63 3.87 -5.86
N GLY A 19 3.92 3.56 -5.90
CA GLY A 19 4.42 2.43 -6.67
C GLY A 19 3.84 1.07 -6.24
N THR A 20 4.39 0.50 -5.17
CA THR A 20 4.06 -0.88 -4.76
C THR A 20 2.92 -0.95 -3.75
N ILE A 21 2.89 -0.03 -2.78
CA ILE A 21 1.88 -0.01 -1.71
C ILE A 21 0.47 0.22 -2.27
N GLY A 22 0.33 1.12 -3.25
CA GLY A 22 -0.95 1.40 -3.90
C GLY A 22 -1.56 0.17 -4.57
N ILE A 23 -0.72 -0.67 -5.18
CA ILE A 23 -1.13 -1.93 -5.80
C ILE A 23 -1.59 -2.93 -4.73
N LEU A 24 -0.85 -3.04 -3.62
CA LEU A 24 -1.23 -3.92 -2.51
C LEU A 24 -2.57 -3.50 -1.90
N LEU A 25 -2.76 -2.21 -1.65
CA LEU A 25 -4.01 -1.65 -1.14
C LEU A 25 -5.18 -1.90 -2.10
N LEU A 26 -4.95 -1.71 -3.41
CA LEU A 26 -5.96 -2.00 -4.42
C LEU A 26 -6.32 -3.49 -4.47
N ALA A 27 -5.32 -4.36 -4.39
CA ALA A 27 -5.52 -5.81 -4.35
C ALA A 27 -6.34 -6.23 -3.12
N LYS A 28 -6.05 -5.66 -1.94
CA LYS A 28 -6.83 -5.89 -0.71
C LYS A 28 -8.26 -5.40 -0.85
N ARG A 29 -8.47 -4.17 -1.36
CA ARG A 29 -9.82 -3.64 -1.63
C ARG A 29 -10.63 -4.50 -2.59
N ARG A 30 -9.97 -5.07 -3.60
CA ARG A 30 -10.59 -6.02 -4.53
C ARG A 30 -10.70 -7.45 -3.98
N ARG A 31 -10.32 -7.67 -2.72
CA ARG A 31 -10.27 -8.99 -2.05
C ARG A 31 -9.42 -10.02 -2.79
N LEU A 32 -8.44 -9.56 -3.57
CA LEU A 32 -7.49 -10.42 -4.28
C LEU A 32 -6.40 -10.94 -3.36
N ILE A 33 -6.09 -10.20 -2.29
CA ILE A 33 -5.17 -10.62 -1.24
C ILE A 33 -5.88 -10.59 0.12
N PRO A 34 -5.53 -11.51 1.04
CA PRO A 34 -6.14 -11.59 2.35
C PRO A 34 -5.63 -10.51 3.30
N ALA A 35 -4.40 -10.01 3.13
CA ALA A 35 -3.77 -9.00 3.98
C ALA A 35 -2.66 -8.24 3.24
N VAL A 36 -2.46 -6.96 3.60
CA VAL A 36 -1.37 -6.11 3.06
C VAL A 36 -0.13 -6.20 3.93
N GLN A 37 -0.32 -6.34 5.25
CA GLN A 37 0.74 -6.44 6.24
C GLN A 37 1.88 -7.43 5.88
N PRO A 38 1.61 -8.72 5.59
CA PRO A 38 2.70 -9.68 5.31
C PRO A 38 3.47 -9.35 4.02
N LEU A 39 2.84 -8.64 3.07
CA LEU A 39 3.49 -8.22 1.83
C LEU A 39 4.38 -6.99 2.07
N LEU A 40 3.97 -6.09 2.97
CA LEU A 40 4.82 -4.99 3.42
C LEU A 40 6.01 -5.49 4.23
N ASP A 41 5.82 -6.46 5.13
CA ASP A 41 6.91 -7.07 5.90
C ASP A 41 7.92 -7.77 4.98
N ALA A 42 7.45 -8.51 3.98
CA ALA A 42 8.31 -9.13 2.97
C ALA A 42 9.07 -8.07 2.14
N ALA A 43 8.40 -6.98 1.75
CA ALA A 43 9.06 -5.88 1.05
C ALA A 43 10.13 -5.21 1.92
N TRP A 44 9.85 -5.00 3.20
CA TRP A 44 10.80 -4.43 4.15
C TRP A 44 12.03 -5.34 4.31
N ALA A 45 11.82 -6.65 4.44
CA ALA A 45 12.90 -7.64 4.50
C ALA A 45 13.77 -7.67 3.22
N CYS A 46 13.17 -7.36 2.05
CA CYS A 46 13.88 -7.22 0.78
C CYS A 46 14.61 -5.87 0.60
N GLY A 47 14.62 -5.00 1.62
CA GLY A 47 15.30 -3.71 1.57
C GLY A 47 14.45 -2.58 0.98
N PHE A 48 13.13 -2.75 0.90
CA PHE A 48 12.24 -1.66 0.50
C PHE A 48 12.21 -0.59 1.60
N TYR A 49 12.53 0.65 1.22
CA TYR A 49 12.53 1.77 2.15
C TYR A 49 11.09 2.21 2.44
N LEU A 50 10.57 1.78 3.59
CA LEU A 50 9.25 2.11 4.09
C LEU A 50 9.41 2.73 5.47
N ASP A 51 9.09 4.02 5.61
CA ASP A 51 9.06 4.64 6.93
C ASP A 51 7.91 4.10 7.77
N ALA A 52 8.09 4.05 9.10
CA ALA A 52 7.11 3.49 10.03
C ALA A 52 5.74 4.20 9.95
N GLU A 53 5.75 5.50 9.68
CA GLU A 53 4.53 6.27 9.43
C GLU A 53 3.78 5.75 8.20
N LEU A 54 4.51 5.54 7.10
CA LEU A 54 3.94 5.04 5.86
C LEU A 54 3.43 3.60 5.98
N TYR A 55 4.16 2.75 6.71
CA TYR A 55 3.70 1.41 7.07
C TYR A 55 2.36 1.47 7.81
N SER A 56 2.28 2.33 8.83
CA SER A 56 1.08 2.49 9.64
C SER A 56 -0.09 3.02 8.83
N VAL A 57 0.13 4.00 7.96
CA VAL A 57 -0.90 4.55 7.08
C VAL A 57 -1.37 3.51 6.06
N ALA A 58 -0.45 2.72 5.48
CA ALA A 58 -0.82 1.63 4.58
C ALA A 58 -1.72 0.59 5.30
N LEU A 59 -1.40 0.22 6.54
CA LEU A 59 -2.25 -0.68 7.31
C LEU A 59 -3.61 -0.07 7.66
N GLN A 60 -3.67 1.22 8.00
CA GLN A 60 -4.93 1.92 8.24
C GLN A 60 -5.82 1.93 7.00
N LEU A 61 -5.26 2.20 5.83
CA LEU A 61 -5.99 2.19 4.56
C LEU A 61 -6.43 0.80 4.12
N ALA A 62 -5.66 -0.22 4.49
CA ALA A 62 -6.01 -1.62 4.30
C ALA A 62 -7.11 -2.09 5.27
N GLY A 63 -7.46 -1.29 6.28
CA GLY A 63 -8.38 -1.64 7.36
C GLY A 63 -7.79 -2.65 8.35
N GLU A 64 -6.46 -2.78 8.40
CA GLU A 64 -5.73 -3.73 9.24
C GLU A 64 -5.21 -3.09 10.53
N LYS A 65 -5.24 -1.76 10.62
CA LYS A 65 -4.86 -1.00 11.81
C LYS A 65 -5.85 0.14 12.02
N LYS A 66 -6.12 0.50 13.28
CA LYS A 66 -7.05 1.56 13.68
C LYS A 66 -6.26 2.80 14.08
#